data_AF-A0A9E5NHC1-F1
#
_entry.id   AF-A0A9E5NHC1-F1
#
_cell.length_a   1.000
_cell.length_b   1.000
_cell.length_c   1.000
_cell.angle_alpha   90.00
_cell.angle_beta   90.00
_cell.angle_gamma   90.00
#
_symmetry.space_group_name_H-M   'P 1'
#
loop_
_entity.id
_entity.type
_entity.pdbx_description
1 polymer ?
#
loop_
_entity_poly.entity_id
_entity_poly.type
_entity_poly.pdbx_seq_one_letter_code
_entity_poly.pdbx_strand_id
1 'polypeptide(L)' 'MGSGEDILASPLTRETAKEAYEMASVGPEDVDVCECHDAFTIGEILHYENLGFCARGEGGRLIQEGET' A
#
# COMPACT_ATOMS: atom_id res chain seq x y z
N MET A 1 16.38 10.85 -19.88
CA MET A 1 16.92 10.09 -18.74
C MET A 1 15.79 9.86 -17.77
N GLY A 2 15.27 8.64 -17.67
CA GLY A 2 14.41 8.30 -16.54
C GLY A 2 15.26 8.41 -15.29
N SER A 3 14.87 9.28 -14.36
CA SER A 3 15.31 9.16 -12.98
C SER A 3 15.07 7.70 -12.59
N GLY A 4 16.02 7.05 -11.91
CA GLY A 4 15.87 5.66 -11.44
C GLY A 4 14.83 5.51 -10.33
N GLU A 5 13.74 6.27 -10.40
CA GLU A 5 12.65 6.33 -9.46
C GLU A 5 11.72 5.15 -9.71
N ASP A 6 11.34 4.50 -8.62
CA ASP A 6 10.40 3.40 -8.64
C ASP A 6 9.00 3.92 -8.96
N ILE A 7 8.58 3.76 -10.23
CA ILE A 7 7.26 4.20 -10.68
C ILE A 7 6.10 3.46 -10.01
N LEU A 8 6.38 2.33 -9.34
CA LEU A 8 5.39 1.53 -8.62
C LEU A 8 5.24 1.96 -7.16
N ALA A 9 6.24 2.67 -6.62
CA ALA A 9 6.13 3.31 -5.31
C ALA A 9 5.44 4.66 -5.52
N SER A 10 4.19 4.76 -5.07
CA SER A 10 3.43 6.01 -5.10
C SER A 10 3.84 6.87 -3.90
N PRO A 11 4.64 7.94 -4.09
CA PRO A 11 5.07 8.78 -2.97
C PRO A 11 3.86 9.49 -2.36
N LEU A 12 2.90 9.88 -3.21
CA LEU A 12 1.65 10.50 -2.77
C LEU A 12 0.90 9.57 -1.81
N THR A 13 0.63 8.32 -2.21
CA THR A 13 -0.11 7.37 -1.38
C THR A 13 0.60 7.13 -0.05
N ARG A 14 1.91 6.91 -0.06
CA ARG A 14 2.71 6.64 1.15
C ARG A 14 2.68 7.80 2.14
N GLU A 15 2.93 9.01 1.67
CA GLU A 15 2.94 10.19 2.54
C GLU A 15 1.53 10.46 3.08
N THR A 16 0.48 10.40 2.24
CA THR A 16 -0.90 10.61 2.71
C THR A 16 -1.38 9.53 3.67
N ALA A 17 -0.96 8.27 3.49
CA ALA A 17 -1.30 7.19 4.41
C ALA A 17 -0.60 7.40 5.75
N LYS A 18 0.68 7.76 5.74
CA LYS A 18 1.44 8.10 6.95
C LYS A 18 0.79 9.26 7.72
N GLU A 19 0.45 10.35 7.03
CA GLU A 19 -0.25 11.48 7.65
C GLU A 19 -1.59 11.04 8.26
N ALA A 20 -2.36 10.21 7.56
CA ALA A 20 -3.64 9.69 8.06
C ALA A 20 -3.46 8.82 9.32
N TYR A 21 -2.46 7.93 9.33
CA TYR A 21 -2.10 7.11 10.49
C TYR A 21 -1.67 7.97 11.68
N GLU A 22 -0.83 8.98 11.46
CA GLU A 22 -0.41 9.93 12.50
C GLU A 22 -1.61 10.72 13.07
N MET A 23 -2.51 11.20 12.22
CA MET A 23 -3.72 11.91 12.63
C MET A 23 -4.66 11.04 13.47
N ALA A 24 -4.79 9.76 13.11
CA ALA A 24 -5.63 8.81 13.83
C ALA A 24 -4.94 8.17 15.03
N SER A 25 -3.62 8.34 15.18
CA SER A 25 -2.79 7.68 16.20
C SER A 25 -2.89 6.14 16.16
N VAL A 26 -2.88 5.58 14.95
CA VAL A 26 -2.92 4.14 14.66
C VAL A 26 -1.86 3.77 13.63
N GLY A 27 -1.50 2.49 13.53
CA GLY A 27 -0.65 1.94 12.47
C GLY A 27 -1.44 1.17 11.40
N PRO A 28 -0.79 0.75 10.29
CA PRO A 28 -1.40 -0.15 9.30
C PRO A 28 -1.87 -1.48 9.92
N GLU A 29 -1.23 -1.95 10.99
CA GLU A 29 -1.61 -3.15 11.74
C GLU A 29 -2.94 -3.03 12.50
N ASP A 30 -3.42 -1.80 12.73
CA ASP A 30 -4.69 -1.54 13.41
C ASP A 30 -5.87 -1.43 12.42
N VAL A 31 -5.62 -1.63 11.11
CA VAL A 31 -6.64 -1.52 10.07
C VAL A 31 -7.28 -2.89 9.82
N ASP A 32 -8.52 -3.06 10.27
CA ASP A 32 -9.28 -4.31 10.05
C ASP A 32 -9.79 -4.48 8.61
N VAL A 33 -10.07 -3.36 7.92
CA VAL A 33 -10.64 -3.33 6.57
C VAL A 33 -10.06 -2.16 5.79
N CYS A 34 -9.67 -2.41 4.53
CA CYS A 34 -9.20 -1.38 3.61
C CYS A 34 -10.02 -1.38 2.32
N GLU A 35 -10.57 -0.22 1.98
CA GLU A 35 -11.09 0.08 0.63
C GLU A 35 -10.04 0.90 -0.11
N CYS A 36 -9.60 0.42 -1.28
CA CYS A 36 -8.56 1.09 -2.07
C CYS A 36 -8.97 1.25 -3.54
N HIS A 37 -8.29 2.13 -4.26
CA HIS A 37 -8.64 2.38 -5.67
C HIS A 37 -7.99 1.34 -6.58
N ASP A 38 -8.77 0.32 -6.96
CA ASP A 38 -8.35 -0.90 -7.66
C ASP A 38 -8.83 -0.95 -9.13
N ALA A 39 -8.81 0.20 -9.83
CA ALA A 39 -9.25 0.27 -11.24
C ALA A 39 -8.59 -0.76 -12.18
N PHE A 40 -7.43 -1.29 -11.76
CA PHE A 40 -6.79 -2.48 -12.35
C PHE A 40 -6.32 -3.40 -11.23
N THR A 41 -6.29 -4.71 -11.48
CA THR A 41 -5.92 -5.74 -10.48
C THR A 41 -4.52 -5.55 -9.89
N ILE A 42 -3.55 -5.07 -10.69
CA ILE A 42 -2.21 -4.74 -10.20
C ILE A 42 -2.23 -3.57 -9.20
N GLY A 43 -3.23 -2.69 -9.30
CA GLY A 43 -3.42 -1.55 -8.41
C GLY A 43 -3.59 -2.01 -6.96
N GLU A 44 -4.39 -3.04 -6.71
CA GLU A 44 -4.61 -3.61 -5.38
C GLU A 44 -3.29 -4.04 -4.71
N ILE A 45 -2.48 -4.84 -5.41
CA ILE A 45 -1.15 -5.29 -4.95
C ILE A 45 -0.27 -4.09 -4.58
N LEU A 46 -0.19 -3.09 -5.46
CA LEU A 46 0.62 -1.90 -5.22
C LEU A 46 0.08 -1.05 -4.07
N HIS A 47 -1.23 -0.99 -3.88
CA HIS A 47 -1.81 -0.26 -2.75
C HIS A 47 -1.44 -0.91 -1.43
N TYR A 48 -1.46 -2.23 -1.30
CA TYR A 48 -1.05 -2.90 -0.06
C TYR A 48 0.39 -2.60 0.34
N GLU A 49 1.30 -2.55 -0.63
CA GLU A 49 2.70 -2.19 -0.39
C GLU A 49 2.88 -0.70 -0.06
N ASN A 50 2.08 0.17 -0.68
CA ASN A 50 2.18 1.62 -0.46
C ASN A 50 1.44 2.10 0.80
N LEU A 51 0.40 1.38 1.24
CA LEU A 51 -0.32 1.61 2.50
C LEU A 51 0.43 0.99 3.69
N GLY A 52 1.37 0.09 3.45
CA GLY A 52 2.22 -0.48 4.49
C GLY A 52 1.69 -1.77 5.12
N PHE A 53 0.72 -2.43 4.49
CA PHE A 53 0.23 -3.75 4.93
C PHE A 53 1.23 -4.87 4.66
N CYS A 54 2.12 -4.67 3.68
CA CYS A 54 3.22 -5.60 3.40
C CYS A 54 4.46 -4.87 2.89
N ALA A 55 5.59 -5.58 2.87
CA ALA A 55 6.80 -5.05 2.28
C ALA A 55 6.71 -4.97 0.75
N ARG A 56 7.52 -4.10 0.14
CA ARG A 56 7.60 -3.96 -1.31
C ARG A 56 7.92 -5.30 -1.99
N GLY A 57 7.13 -5.66 -3.01
CA GLY A 57 7.21 -6.93 -3.72
C GLY A 57 6.46 -8.10 -3.07
N GLU A 58 5.88 -7.91 -1.88
CA GLU A 58 5.20 -8.98 -1.13
C GLU A 58 3.67 -8.96 -1.32
N GLY A 59 3.10 -7.93 -1.97
CA GLY A 59 1.64 -7.79 -2.09
C GLY A 59 0.98 -8.96 -2.83
N GLY A 60 1.67 -9.53 -3.83
CA GLY A 60 1.17 -10.73 -4.52
C GLY A 60 1.14 -11.97 -3.61
N ARG A 61 2.12 -12.12 -2.71
CA ARG A 61 2.16 -13.23 -1.75
C ARG A 61 1.07 -13.08 -0.69
N LEU A 62 0.87 -11.86 -0.19
CA LEU A 62 -0.19 -11.54 0.77
C LEU A 62 -1.57 -11.98 0.25
N ILE A 63 -1.90 -11.64 -1.00
CA ILE A 63 -3.15 -12.06 -1.65
C ILE A 63 -3.21 -13.59 -1.82
N GLN A 64 -2.12 -14.21 -2.26
CA GLN A 64 -2.08 -15.66 -2.50
C GLN A 64 -2.28 -16.48 -1.22
N GLU A 65 -1.77 -15.99 -0.08
CA GLU A 65 -1.92 -16.61 1.23
C GLU A 65 -3.31 -16.36 1.85
N GLY A 66 -4.10 -15.44 1.29
CA GLY A 66 -5.41 -15.06 1.81
C GLY A 66 -5.32 -14.22 3.08
N GLU A 67 -4.21 -13.52 3.29
CA GLU A 67 -3.98 -12.58 4.40
C GLU A 67 -4.63 -11.21 4.04
N THR A 68 -5.91 -11.27 3.66
CA THR A 68 -6.75 -10.15 3.16
C THR A 68 -8.12 -10.14 3.80
#